data_AF-A0A7Y0BST7-F1
#
_entry.id   AF-A0A7Y0BST7-F1
#
_cell.length_a   1.000
_cell.length_b   1.000
_cell.length_c   1.000
_cell.angle_alpha   90.00
_cell.angle_beta   90.00
_cell.angle_gamma   90.00
#
_symmetry.space_group_name_H-M   'P 1'
#
loop_
_entity.id
_entity.type
_entity.pdbx_description
1 polymer ?
#
loop_
_entity_poly.entity_id
_entity_poly.type
_entity_poly.pdbx_seq_one_letter_code
_entity_poly.pdbx_strand_id
1 'polypeptide(L)'
;MRASNDSDSTDATGRIGLSEGLCAVIAAEISRQGLSTRRLVEAGVIRRRQGFLARLEAALLVSSEVEALVRHLQIDTVRVAIAVEVFRDPDFYFDVLCLNLANVCRALEGAVRRHGDALDCAFEPMRPALCASVADRICQALAIHHARIEEARSASL
;
A
#
# COMPACT_ATOMS: atom_id res chain seq x y z
N MET A 1 -52.19 -1.68 8.58
CA MET A 1 -51.14 -2.25 9.44
C MET A 1 -49.81 -1.85 8.82
N ARG A 2 -49.16 -0.80 9.37
CA ARG A 2 -47.82 -0.36 8.96
C ARG A 2 -46.82 -1.27 9.70
N ALA A 3 -45.97 -1.97 8.97
CA ALA A 3 -44.76 -2.55 9.52
C ALA A 3 -43.59 -1.81 8.88
N SER A 4 -43.00 -0.93 9.69
CA SER A 4 -41.66 -0.40 9.52
C SER A 4 -40.65 -1.55 9.65
N ASN A 5 -39.59 -1.47 8.85
CA ASN A 5 -38.25 -2.03 9.06
C ASN A 5 -37.42 -1.35 7.96
N ASP A 6 -36.94 -0.13 8.14
CA ASP A 6 -35.92 0.34 9.08
C ASP A 6 -34.67 -0.55 9.14
N SER A 7 -33.55 0.12 8.88
CA SER A 7 -32.15 -0.30 9.02
C SER A 7 -31.64 -1.46 8.17
N ASP A 8 -31.03 -1.12 7.02
CA ASP A 8 -29.77 -1.74 6.61
C ASP A 8 -28.75 -0.63 6.31
N SER A 9 -28.43 0.12 7.38
CA SER A 9 -27.43 1.19 7.42
C SER A 9 -26.43 0.85 8.53
N THR A 10 -25.64 -0.20 8.32
CA THR A 10 -24.57 -0.57 9.25
C THR A 10 -23.48 -1.31 8.50
N ASP A 11 -22.61 -0.57 7.80
CA ASP A 11 -21.14 -0.70 7.86
C ASP A 11 -20.41 0.29 6.90
N ALA A 12 -20.85 1.56 6.87
CA ALA A 12 -20.26 2.61 6.02
C ALA A 12 -19.23 3.48 6.75
N THR A 13 -18.71 3.01 7.88
CA THR A 13 -17.82 3.78 8.76
C THR A 13 -16.45 3.12 8.79
N GLY A 14 -15.51 3.64 7.99
CA GLY A 14 -14.07 3.42 8.22
C GLY A 14 -13.25 2.81 7.09
N ARG A 15 -13.80 2.54 5.90
CA ARG A 15 -12.96 2.14 4.75
C ARG A 15 -12.35 3.37 4.09
N ILE A 16 -11.08 3.62 4.38
CA ILE A 16 -10.27 4.59 3.64
C ILE A 16 -10.14 4.08 2.20
N GLY A 17 -10.56 4.88 1.22
CA GLY A 17 -10.42 4.52 -0.19
C GLY A 17 -8.95 4.55 -0.64
N LEU A 18 -8.58 3.80 -1.68
CA LEU A 18 -7.20 3.77 -2.19
C LEU A 18 -6.64 5.18 -2.49
N SER A 19 -7.47 6.09 -3.01
CA SER A 19 -7.07 7.48 -3.28
C SER A 19 -6.78 8.27 -2.00
N GLU A 20 -7.62 8.10 -0.98
CA GLU A 20 -7.45 8.73 0.33
C GLU A 20 -6.21 8.19 1.03
N GLY A 21 -6.02 6.87 1.01
CA GLY A 21 -4.85 6.22 1.58
C GLY A 21 -3.56 6.60 0.86
N LEU A 22 -3.57 6.72 -0.47
CA LEU A 22 -2.43 7.23 -1.23
C LEU A 22 -2.11 8.68 -0.85
N CYS A 23 -3.12 9.54 -0.69
CA CYS A 23 -2.90 10.92 -0.26
C CYS A 23 -2.36 11.01 1.18
N ALA A 24 -2.80 10.13 2.07
CA ALA A 24 -2.24 10.01 3.42
C ALA A 24 -0.76 9.61 3.37
N VAL A 25 -0.39 8.61 2.56
CA VAL A 25 1.01 8.21 2.35
C VAL A 25 1.85 9.34 1.77
N ILE A 26 1.32 10.09 0.79
CA ILE A 26 1.98 11.28 0.22
C ILE A 26 2.23 12.32 1.32
N ALA A 27 1.23 12.63 2.15
CA ALA A 27 1.37 13.60 3.23
C ALA A 27 2.44 13.16 4.24
N ALA A 28 2.44 11.89 4.61
CA ALA A 28 3.42 11.31 5.52
C ALA A 28 4.84 11.31 4.92
N GLU A 29 5.02 10.98 3.64
CA GLU A 29 6.33 11.06 2.96
C GLU A 29 6.85 12.50 2.85
N ILE A 30 5.99 13.48 2.53
CA ILE A 30 6.37 14.91 2.53
C ILE A 30 6.91 15.31 3.91
N SER A 31 6.22 14.90 4.97
CA SER A 31 6.63 15.17 6.35
C SER A 31 7.95 14.48 6.71
N ARG A 32 8.07 13.18 6.43
CA ARG A 32 9.27 12.37 6.72
C ARG A 32 10.52 12.86 5.99
N GLN A 33 10.36 13.34 4.75
CA GLN A 33 11.47 13.90 3.95
C GLN A 33 11.75 15.38 4.26
N GLY A 34 10.98 16.01 5.16
CA GLY A 34 11.14 17.42 5.52
C GLY A 34 10.90 18.38 4.36
N LEU A 35 10.02 18.02 3.42
CA LEU A 35 9.77 18.80 2.22
C LEU A 35 8.73 19.89 2.49
N SER A 36 9.12 21.14 2.23
CA SER A 36 8.17 22.26 2.28
C SER A 36 7.37 22.36 1.00
N THR A 37 6.13 22.84 1.10
CA THR A 37 5.28 23.13 -0.08
C THR A 37 5.93 24.09 -1.07
N ARG A 38 6.78 24.99 -0.59
CA ARG A 38 7.60 25.87 -1.45
C ARG A 38 8.55 25.05 -2.32
N ARG A 39 9.28 24.09 -1.74
CA ARG A 39 10.21 23.24 -2.49
C ARG A 39 9.49 22.37 -3.52
N LEU A 40 8.29 21.89 -3.20
CA LEU A 40 7.47 21.12 -4.15
C LEU A 40 7.03 21.95 -5.36
N VAL A 41 6.74 23.25 -5.17
CA VAL A 41 6.45 24.19 -6.27
C VAL A 41 7.71 24.49 -7.08
N GLU A 42 8.83 24.78 -6.41
CA GLU A 42 10.12 25.06 -7.07
C GLU A 42 10.61 23.88 -7.91
N ALA A 43 10.33 22.65 -7.47
CA ALA A 43 10.60 21.41 -8.21
C ALA A 43 9.56 21.10 -9.32
N GLY A 44 8.53 21.94 -9.48
CA GLY A 44 7.46 21.74 -10.47
C GLY A 44 6.54 20.55 -10.19
N VAL A 45 6.61 19.96 -8.99
CA VAL A 45 5.82 18.77 -8.60
C VAL A 45 4.36 19.15 -8.37
N ILE A 46 4.12 20.33 -7.77
CA ILE A 46 2.79 20.89 -7.56
C ILE A 46 2.69 22.28 -8.19
N ARG A 47 1.51 22.63 -8.71
CA ARG A 47 1.32 23.89 -9.45
C ARG A 47 1.26 25.13 -8.55
N ARG A 48 0.64 25.00 -7.37
CA ARG A 48 0.41 26.12 -6.44
C ARG A 48 0.51 25.68 -4.99
N ARG A 49 1.10 26.53 -4.15
CA ARG A 49 1.20 26.32 -2.70
C ARG A 49 -0.15 26.49 -2.00
N GLN A 50 -0.92 27.49 -2.41
CA GLN A 50 -2.15 27.87 -1.70
C GLN A 50 -3.20 26.76 -1.80
N GLY A 51 -3.69 26.30 -0.64
CA GLY A 51 -4.70 25.25 -0.55
C GLY A 51 -4.21 23.84 -0.90
N PHE A 52 -2.90 23.64 -1.13
CA PHE A 52 -2.36 22.32 -1.47
C PHE A 52 -2.62 21.29 -0.36
N LEU A 53 -2.26 21.60 0.89
CA LEU A 53 -2.41 20.68 2.01
C LEU A 53 -3.88 20.30 2.25
N ALA A 54 -4.79 21.26 2.23
CA ALA A 54 -6.22 21.00 2.37
C ALA A 54 -6.77 20.09 1.24
N ARG A 55 -6.30 20.27 0.01
CA ARG A 55 -6.66 19.38 -1.11
C ARG A 55 -6.05 17.99 -0.97
N LEU A 56 -4.81 17.90 -0.48
CA LEU A 56 -4.14 16.63 -0.24
C LEU A 56 -4.88 15.84 0.85
N GLU A 57 -5.20 16.47 1.98
CA GLU A 57 -5.97 15.89 3.07
C GLU A 57 -7.37 15.43 2.62
N ALA A 58 -8.03 16.23 1.78
CA ALA A 58 -9.35 15.89 1.23
C ALA A 58 -9.30 14.92 0.02
N ALA A 59 -8.12 14.43 -0.37
CA ALA A 59 -7.92 13.59 -1.56
C ALA A 59 -8.47 14.21 -2.88
N LEU A 60 -8.44 15.54 -3.00
CA LEU A 60 -8.94 16.32 -4.14
C LEU A 60 -7.84 16.73 -5.13
N LEU A 61 -6.72 15.99 -5.16
CA LEU A 61 -5.66 16.21 -6.13
C LEU A 61 -6.04 15.61 -7.49
N VAL A 62 -5.69 16.31 -8.56
CA VAL A 62 -5.87 15.77 -9.92
C VAL A 62 -4.84 14.68 -10.19
N SER A 63 -5.17 13.68 -11.02
CA SER A 63 -4.33 12.51 -11.27
C SER A 63 -2.89 12.87 -11.67
N SER A 64 -2.70 13.86 -12.54
CA SER A 64 -1.36 14.32 -12.96
C SER A 64 -0.50 14.85 -11.80
N GLU A 65 -1.13 15.44 -10.77
CA GLU A 65 -0.44 15.98 -9.60
C GLU A 65 -0.10 14.86 -8.62
N VAL A 66 -1.01 13.89 -8.45
CA VAL A 66 -0.75 12.65 -7.69
C VAL A 66 0.41 11.89 -8.30
N GLU A 67 0.41 11.67 -9.61
CA GLU A 67 1.49 10.97 -10.30
C GLU A 67 2.84 11.69 -10.17
N ALA A 68 2.85 13.03 -10.25
CA ALA A 68 4.06 13.81 -10.06
C ALA A 68 4.61 13.63 -8.63
N LEU A 69 3.74 13.65 -7.62
CA LEU A 69 4.10 13.43 -6.22
C LEU A 69 4.60 12.00 -5.99
N VAL A 70 3.92 10.98 -6.51
CA VAL A 70 4.32 9.58 -6.40
C VAL A 70 5.72 9.36 -6.99
N ARG A 71 6.00 9.91 -8.18
CA ARG A 71 7.33 9.83 -8.79
C ARG A 71 8.38 10.59 -7.99
N HIS A 72 8.08 11.81 -7.55
CA HIS A 72 9.02 12.65 -6.83
C HIS A 72 9.41 12.07 -5.47
N LEU A 73 8.42 11.55 -4.72
CA LEU A 73 8.59 10.96 -3.40
C LEU A 73 9.03 9.49 -3.45
N GLN A 74 9.15 8.92 -4.66
CA GLN A 74 9.50 7.51 -4.88
C GLN A 74 8.55 6.54 -4.15
N ILE A 75 7.25 6.86 -4.15
CA ILE A 75 6.24 6.06 -3.45
C ILE A 75 6.00 4.75 -4.21
N ASP A 76 6.09 3.64 -3.49
CA ASP A 76 5.77 2.32 -4.04
C ASP A 76 4.26 2.07 -4.00
N THR A 77 3.63 2.15 -5.16
CA THR A 77 2.18 1.93 -5.32
C THR A 77 1.71 0.51 -4.95
N VAL A 78 2.56 -0.52 -5.08
CA VAL A 78 2.22 -1.88 -4.62
C VAL A 78 2.13 -1.91 -3.10
N ARG A 79 3.08 -1.25 -2.43
CA ARG A 79 3.10 -1.13 -0.97
C ARG A 79 1.90 -0.32 -0.46
N VAL A 80 1.53 0.75 -1.17
CA VAL A 80 0.29 1.51 -0.86
C VAL A 80 -0.94 0.62 -0.99
N ALA A 81 -1.06 -0.16 -2.07
CA ALA A 81 -2.18 -1.06 -2.26
C ALA A 81 -2.26 -2.11 -1.14
N ILE A 82 -1.12 -2.67 -0.70
CA ILE A 82 -1.07 -3.60 0.43
C ILE A 82 -1.55 -2.90 1.72
N ALA A 83 -0.98 -1.75 2.05
CA ALA A 83 -1.33 -1.00 3.26
C ALA A 83 -2.83 -0.66 3.32
N VAL A 84 -3.39 -0.15 2.22
CA VAL A 84 -4.77 0.35 2.19
C VAL A 84 -5.80 -0.76 1.94
N GLU A 85 -5.55 -1.70 1.03
CA GLU A 85 -6.55 -2.72 0.66
C GLU A 85 -6.47 -3.98 1.52
N VAL A 86 -5.27 -4.37 1.96
CA VAL A 86 -5.08 -5.59 2.77
C VAL A 86 -5.14 -5.24 4.26
N PHE A 87 -4.39 -4.22 4.69
CA PHE A 87 -4.30 -3.85 6.11
C PHE A 87 -5.29 -2.76 6.54
N ARG A 88 -5.98 -2.11 5.59
CA ARG A 88 -6.94 -1.02 5.86
C ARG A 88 -6.32 0.12 6.68
N ASP A 89 -5.02 0.32 6.53
CA ASP A 89 -4.23 1.28 7.30
C ASP A 89 -3.11 1.87 6.42
N PRO A 90 -3.21 3.14 5.99
CA PRO A 90 -2.16 3.81 5.25
C PRO A 90 -0.85 3.93 6.01
N ASP A 91 -0.86 3.98 7.35
CA ASP A 91 0.37 4.08 8.15
C ASP A 91 1.18 2.78 8.10
N PHE A 92 0.51 1.64 7.85
CA PHE A 92 1.16 0.37 7.58
C PHE A 92 2.09 0.43 6.36
N TYR A 93 1.92 1.42 5.45
CA TYR A 93 2.89 1.69 4.39
C TYR A 93 4.30 1.89 4.93
N PHE A 94 4.51 2.37 6.16
CA PHE A 94 5.86 2.58 6.69
C PHE A 94 6.44 1.34 7.39
N ASP A 95 5.64 0.30 7.60
CA ASP A 95 6.04 -0.92 8.30
C ASP A 95 6.97 -1.80 7.43
N VAL A 96 7.96 -2.42 8.07
CA VAL A 96 8.94 -3.31 7.42
C VAL A 96 8.27 -4.56 6.84
N LEU A 97 7.22 -5.07 7.48
CA LEU A 97 6.40 -6.17 6.97
C LEU A 97 5.71 -5.77 5.65
N CYS A 98 5.17 -4.56 5.56
CA CYS A 98 4.57 -4.06 4.33
C CYS A 98 5.60 -3.99 3.18
N LEU A 99 6.82 -3.53 3.48
CA LEU A 99 7.93 -3.54 2.52
C LEU A 99 8.26 -4.96 2.04
N ASN A 100 8.32 -5.91 2.95
CA ASN A 100 8.62 -7.31 2.62
C ASN A 100 7.51 -7.94 1.78
N LEU A 101 6.24 -7.67 2.09
CA LEU A 101 5.13 -8.15 1.27
C LEU A 101 5.18 -7.55 -0.14
N ALA A 102 5.50 -6.26 -0.28
CA ALA A 102 5.71 -5.65 -1.60
C ALA A 102 6.88 -6.31 -2.36
N ASN A 103 7.97 -6.64 -1.68
CA ASN A 103 9.09 -7.39 -2.27
C ASN A 103 8.65 -8.79 -2.73
N VAL A 104 7.81 -9.49 -1.94
CA VAL A 104 7.23 -10.79 -2.33
C VAL A 104 6.37 -10.64 -3.57
N CYS A 105 5.51 -9.62 -3.66
CA CYS A 105 4.70 -9.36 -4.85
C CYS A 105 5.56 -9.13 -6.11
N ARG A 106 6.67 -8.39 -6.01
CA ARG A 106 7.60 -8.19 -7.13
C ARG A 106 8.34 -9.49 -7.50
N ALA A 107 8.71 -10.30 -6.51
CA ALA A 107 9.31 -11.62 -6.76
C ALA A 107 8.32 -12.58 -7.44
N LEU A 108 7.03 -12.46 -7.10
CA LEU A 108 5.95 -13.23 -7.72
C LEU A 108 5.80 -12.90 -9.21
N GLU A 109 5.88 -11.62 -9.60
CA GLU A 109 5.90 -11.22 -11.03
C GLU A 109 7.00 -11.97 -11.80
N GLY A 110 8.22 -12.01 -11.25
CA GLY A 110 9.33 -12.73 -11.84
C GLY A 110 9.10 -14.24 -11.90
N ALA A 111 8.49 -14.83 -10.87
CA ALA A 111 8.15 -16.25 -10.86
C ALA A 111 7.06 -16.58 -11.90
N VAL A 112 6.03 -15.75 -12.00
CA VAL A 112 4.96 -15.90 -13.00
C VAL A 112 5.54 -15.82 -14.41
N ARG A 113 6.47 -14.91 -14.70
CA ARG A 113 7.13 -14.87 -16.01
C ARG A 113 7.92 -16.15 -16.30
N ARG A 114 8.74 -16.62 -15.35
CA ARG A 114 9.57 -17.82 -15.54
C ARG A 114 8.75 -19.10 -15.72
N HIS A 115 7.64 -19.22 -15.02
CA HIS A 115 6.82 -20.44 -15.01
C HIS A 115 5.59 -20.35 -15.93
N GLY A 116 5.16 -19.14 -16.29
CA GLY A 116 4.04 -18.88 -17.18
C GLY A 116 4.32 -19.31 -18.60
N ASP A 117 5.54 -19.07 -19.11
CA ASP A 117 5.96 -19.53 -20.44
C ASP A 117 6.00 -21.07 -20.57
N ALA A 118 6.01 -21.79 -19.44
CA ALA A 118 5.96 -23.25 -19.40
C ALA A 118 4.53 -23.81 -19.31
N LEU A 119 3.51 -22.95 -19.18
CA LEU A 119 2.12 -23.35 -19.03
C LEU A 119 1.37 -23.08 -20.34
N ASP A 120 1.18 -24.13 -21.12
CA ASP A 120 0.48 -24.12 -22.41
C ASP A 120 -1.07 -24.05 -22.26
N CYS A 121 -1.55 -23.62 -21.09
CA CYS A 121 -2.96 -23.63 -20.73
C CYS A 121 -3.42 -22.32 -20.07
N ALA A 122 -4.73 -22.07 -20.16
CA ALA A 122 -5.35 -20.96 -19.44
C ALA A 122 -5.29 -21.20 -17.93
N PHE A 123 -4.83 -20.19 -17.18
CA PHE A 123 -4.85 -20.23 -15.73
C PHE A 123 -6.28 -20.23 -15.20
N GLU A 124 -6.62 -21.24 -14.40
CA GLU A 124 -7.83 -21.22 -13.59
C GLU A 124 -7.56 -20.57 -12.22
N PRO A 125 -8.53 -19.82 -11.65
CA PRO A 125 -8.39 -19.27 -10.31
C PRO A 125 -8.14 -20.37 -9.28
N MET A 126 -7.14 -20.16 -8.41
CA MET A 126 -6.91 -21.05 -7.27
C MET A 126 -8.09 -21.00 -6.30
N ARG A 127 -8.39 -22.15 -5.69
CA ARG A 127 -9.38 -22.23 -4.62
C ARG A 127 -8.94 -21.35 -3.43
N PRO A 128 -9.86 -20.61 -2.77
CA PRO A 128 -9.50 -19.71 -1.67
C PRO A 128 -8.66 -20.36 -0.55
N ALA A 129 -8.95 -21.61 -0.20
CA ALA A 129 -8.18 -22.36 0.81
C ALA A 129 -6.71 -22.60 0.39
N LEU A 130 -6.44 -22.79 -0.90
CA LEU A 130 -5.08 -22.92 -1.41
C LEU A 130 -4.35 -21.56 -1.34
N CYS A 131 -5.04 -20.47 -1.70
CA CYS A 131 -4.50 -19.11 -1.54
C CYS A 131 -4.12 -18.82 -0.09
N ALA A 132 -4.99 -19.17 0.87
CA ALA A 132 -4.71 -19.02 2.30
C ALA A 132 -3.47 -19.82 2.74
N SER A 133 -3.35 -21.09 2.32
CA SER A 133 -2.18 -21.91 2.64
C SER A 133 -0.88 -21.35 2.07
N VAL A 134 -0.92 -20.78 0.86
CA VAL A 134 0.25 -20.10 0.25
C VAL A 134 0.61 -18.85 1.05
N ALA A 135 -0.38 -18.03 1.43
CA ALA A 135 -0.16 -16.85 2.25
C ALA A 135 0.47 -17.19 3.61
N ASP A 136 -0.03 -18.23 4.29
CA ASP A 136 0.54 -18.69 5.56
C ASP A 136 2.01 -19.09 5.43
N ARG A 137 2.37 -19.82 4.36
CA ARG A 137 3.76 -20.22 4.11
C ARG A 137 4.67 -19.01 3.88
N ILE A 138 4.19 -18.01 3.14
CA ILE A 138 4.93 -16.75 2.92
C ILE A 138 5.15 -16.05 4.26
N CYS A 139 4.10 -15.88 5.07
CA CYS A 139 4.18 -15.21 6.37
C CYS A 139 5.09 -15.98 7.35
N GLN A 140 5.02 -17.31 7.38
CA GLN A 140 5.93 -18.13 8.18
C GLN A 140 7.39 -17.95 7.78
N ALA A 141 7.68 -17.92 6.47
CA ALA A 141 9.04 -17.68 5.98
C ALA A 141 9.55 -16.28 6.39
N LEU A 142 8.70 -15.26 6.34
CA LEU A 142 9.02 -13.91 6.80
C LEU A 142 9.29 -13.85 8.31
N ALA A 143 8.49 -14.55 9.11
CA ALA A 143 8.67 -14.64 10.56
C ALA A 143 9.98 -15.35 10.93
N ILE A 144 10.29 -16.49 10.28
CA ILE A 144 11.55 -17.22 10.48
C ILE A 144 12.75 -16.34 10.10
N HIS A 145 12.65 -15.59 9.00
CA HIS A 145 13.70 -14.67 8.59
C HIS A 145 13.95 -13.58 9.64
N HIS A 146 12.89 -12.97 10.19
CA HIS A 146 13.02 -11.96 11.25
C HIS A 146 13.62 -12.53 12.53
N ALA A 147 13.18 -13.70 12.97
CA ALA A 147 13.73 -14.36 14.15
C ALA A 147 15.25 -14.54 14.03
N ARG A 148 15.74 -15.01 12.86
CA ARG A 148 17.17 -15.18 12.60
C ARG A 148 17.96 -13.87 12.60
N ILE A 149 17.38 -12.79 12.05
CA ILE A 149 18.03 -11.47 12.08
C ILE A 149 18.17 -10.97 13.52
N GLU A 150 17.13 -11.14 14.34
CA GLU A 150 17.14 -10.65 15.71
C GLU A 150 18.09 -11.49 16.59
N GLU A 151 18.15 -12.80 16.40
CA GLU A 151 19.15 -13.68 17.01
C GLU A 151 20.59 -13.22 16.66
N ALA A 152 20.85 -12.94 15.38
CA ALA A 152 22.17 -12.49 14.93
C ALA A 152 22.54 -11.10 15.51
N ARG A 153 21.57 -10.19 15.61
CA ARG A 153 21.76 -8.88 16.25
C ARG A 153 22.07 -9.01 17.74
N SER A 154 21.34 -9.89 18.44
CA SER A 154 21.52 -10.14 19.87
C SER A 154 22.85 -10.81 20.19
N ALA A 155 23.37 -11.65 19.29
CA ALA A 155 24.67 -12.31 19.42
C ALA A 155 25.87 -11.41 19.09
N SER A 156 25.63 -10.24 18.49
CA SER A 156 26.66 -9.26 18.10
C SER A 156 26.80 -8.09 19.10
N LEU A 157 26.00 -8.09 20.17
CA LEU A 157 26.02 -7.15 21.29
C LEU A 157 26.71 -7.77 22.50
#